data_AF-F1Z2K8-F1
#
_entry.id   AF-F1Z2K8-F1
#
_cell.length_a   1.000
_cell.length_b   1.000
_cell.length_c   1.000
_cell.angle_alpha   90.00
_cell.angle_beta   90.00
_cell.angle_gamma   90.00
#
_symmetry.space_group_name_H-M   'P 1'
#
loop_
_entity.id
_entity.type
_entity.pdbx_description
1 polymer ?
#
loop_
_entity_poly.entity_id
_entity_poly.type
_entity_poly.pdbx_seq_one_letter_code
_entity_poly.pdbx_strand_id
1 'polypeptide(L)' 'MEGNSRARALYEKFGFKITGIKPNAIRLENGDFLDEYSRIKLL' A
#
# COMPACT_ATOMS: atom_id res chain seq x y z
N MET A 1 -10.87 2.45 5.65
CA MET A 1 -10.04 3.64 5.36
C MET A 1 -8.77 3.18 4.69
N GLU A 2 -8.58 3.45 3.40
CA GLU A 2 -7.28 3.31 2.74
C GLU A 2 -6.55 4.65 2.97
N GLY A 3 -5.96 4.82 4.16
CA GLY A 3 -5.34 6.08 4.62
C GLY A 3 -4.16 6.57 3.75
N ASN A 4 -3.77 5.78 2.74
CA ASN A 4 -2.65 6.04 1.85
C ASN A 4 -3.06 6.27 0.38
N SER A 5 -4.28 6.74 0.14
CA SER A 5 -4.80 7.02 -1.21
C SER A 5 -3.90 7.98 -2.00
N ARG A 6 -3.26 8.96 -1.33
CA ARG A 6 -2.31 9.88 -1.95
C ARG A 6 -1.04 9.19 -2.45
N ALA A 7 -0.39 8.34 -1.66
CA ALA A 7 0.81 7.64 -2.16
C ALA A 7 0.44 6.61 -3.22
N ARG A 8 -0.72 5.95 -3.11
CA ARG A 8 -1.22 5.07 -4.16
C ARG A 8 -1.31 5.79 -5.52
N ALA A 9 -1.97 6.95 -5.56
CA ALA A 9 -2.08 7.76 -6.78
C ALA A 9 -0.71 8.20 -7.31
N LEU A 10 0.24 8.52 -6.41
CA LEU A 10 1.61 8.86 -6.77
C LEU A 10 2.33 7.67 -7.44
N TYR A 11 2.29 6.50 -6.81
CA TYR A 11 2.93 5.30 -7.33
C TYR A 11 2.36 4.89 -8.68
N GLU A 12 1.03 4.94 -8.84
CA GLU A 12 0.37 4.69 -10.13
C GLU A 12 0.82 5.69 -11.20
N LYS A 13 0.86 6.99 -10.88
CA LYS A 13 1.34 8.03 -11.81
C LYS A 13 2.77 7.78 -12.30
N PHE A 14 3.63 7.23 -11.45
CA PHE A 14 5.02 6.94 -11.79
C PHE A 14 5.25 5.55 -12.40
N GLY A 15 4.19 4.77 -12.65
CA GLY A 15 4.26 3.48 -13.34
C GLY A 15 4.60 2.29 -12.43
N PHE A 16 4.48 2.45 -11.11
CA PHE A 16 4.61 1.32 -10.19
C PHE A 16 3.39 0.40 -10.30
N LYS A 17 3.64 -0.91 -10.23
CA LYS A 17 2.60 -1.95 -10.25
C LYS A 17 2.55 -2.67 -8.92
N ILE A 18 1.34 -3.09 -8.51
CA ILE A 18 1.17 -3.94 -7.33
C ILE A 18 1.69 -5.34 -7.67
N THR A 19 2.50 -5.91 -6.77
CA THR A 19 3.08 -7.25 -6.92
C THR A 19 2.71 -8.18 -5.79
N GLY A 20 2.13 -7.66 -4.71
CA GLY A 20 1.70 -8.46 -3.57
C GLY A 20 0.86 -7.66 -2.58
N ILE A 21 0.07 -8.39 -1.80
CA ILE A 21 -0.69 -7.87 -0.68
C ILE A 21 -0.37 -8.75 0.53
N LYS A 22 0.08 -8.15 1.62
CA LYS A 22 0.30 -8.83 2.89
C LYS A 22 -0.84 -8.44 3.84
N PRO A 23 -1.78 -9.36 4.12
CA PRO A 23 -2.94 -9.01 4.93
C PRO A 23 -2.54 -8.77 6.39
N ASN A 24 -3.21 -7.83 7.05
CA ASN A 24 -3.02 -7.49 8.46
C ASN A 24 -1.56 -7.18 8.86
N ALA A 25 -0.78 -6.61 7.94
CA ALA A 25 0.64 -6.38 8.14
C ALA A 25 0.94 -5.25 9.14
N ILE A 26 0.04 -4.28 9.28
CA ILE A 26 0.23 -3.10 10.11
C ILE A 26 -0.87 -3.06 11.16
N ARG A 27 -0.48 -3.04 12.44
CA ARG A 27 -1.42 -2.84 13.55
C ARG A 27 -1.48 -1.36 13.91
N LEU A 28 -2.68 -0.80 13.95
CA LEU A 28 -2.96 0.56 14.38
C LEU A 28 -3.15 0.62 15.90
N GLU A 29 -3.01 1.82 16.48
CA GLU A 29 -3.18 2.06 17.93
C GLU A 29 -4.58 1.71 18.43
N ASN A 30 -5.60 1.85 17.58
CA ASN A 30 -6.99 1.49 17.90
C ASN A 30 -7.25 -0.03 17.84
N GLY A 31 -6.24 -0.84 17.53
CA GLY A 31 -6.34 -2.29 17.45
C GLY A 31 -6.73 -2.84 16.07
N ASP A 32 -7.07 -1.97 15.11
CA ASP A 32 -7.34 -2.38 13.73
C ASP A 32 -6.06 -2.80 13.01
N PHE A 33 -6.22 -3.58 11.95
CA PHE A 33 -5.14 -3.99 11.08
C PHE A 33 -5.33 -3.44 9.67
N LEU A 34 -4.21 -3.10 9.01
CA LEU A 34 -4.16 -2.70 7.62
C LEU A 34 -3.30 -3.67 6.81
N ASP A 35 -3.68 -3.83 5.55
CA ASP A 35 -2.91 -4.59 4.57
C ASP A 35 -1.73 -3.75 4.03
N GLU A 36 -0.61 -4.41 3.79
CA GLU A 36 0.53 -3.82 3.09
C GLU A 36 0.50 -4.19 1.61
N TYR A 37 0.67 -3.20 0.73
CA TYR A 37 0.72 -3.40 -0.72
C TYR A 37 2.15 -3.25 -1.21
N SER A 38 2.76 -4.35 -1.66
CA SER A 38 4.07 -4.33 -2.31
C SER A 38 3.93 -3.76 -3.73
N ARG A 39 4.75 -2.76 -4.06
CA ARG A 39 4.74 -2.11 -5.37
C ARG A 39 6.15 -2.06 -5.96
N ILE A 40 6.30 -2.38 -7.23
CA ILE A 40 7.58 -2.40 -7.94
C ILE A 40 7.50 -1.54 -9.21
N LYS A 41 8.61 -0.88 -9.54
CA LYS A 41 8.84 -0.23 -10.83
C LYS A 41 10.20 -0.69 -11.36
N LEU A 42 10.25 -1.09 -12.62
CA LEU A 42 11.50 -1.32 -13.33
C LEU A 42 12.11 0.05 -13.69
N LEU A 43 13.38 0.26 -13.32
CA LEU A 43 14.11 1.51 -13.54
C LEU A 43 14.89 1.50 -14.85
#